data_AF-A0AAW0S3Q7-F1
#
_entry.id   AF-A0AAW0S3Q7-F1
#
_cell.length_a   1.000
_cell.length_b   1.000
_cell.length_c   1.000
_cell.angle_alpha   90.00
_cell.angle_beta   90.00
_cell.angle_gamma   90.00
#
_symmetry.space_group_name_H-M   'P 1'
#
loop_
_entity.id
_entity.type
_entity.pdbx_description
1 polymer ?
#
loop_
_entity_poly.entity_id
_entity_poly.type
_entity_poly.pdbx_seq_one_letter_code
_entity_poly.pdbx_strand_id
1 'polypeptide(L)'
;MGMQGPLTAQALGRSPYDDVLQGDGPEDPRHPPQQYDQRGRPVNPDTKRINREIVRSHNEVMLVIGVAEPENPNKSPEAESQRRHDAHEEAIGRQLNCHARRAMEMVGLFGTHGLRQRILIYRKYSKIPFWPLWQQKNEFSWRRDVIPGAATGLFTNYLDRALFGVWLGDRERVVARRILLDVWSYFRTHLKYFASMQRLGLIPADRWLPRPSYFIPFTEDSPIPAPPPLEGFDPLSLLRWTGNAIVNAAPFLIWVMVLRFARDTQPTVWPRIFNKLPSTAFRGRRIPPPAVPPTPVPEEAPLLLPDETAIDQLPNSLEDAPLMLDGLENNTAVEPTEPQQVHAESYMNREDEYATDEDEGERVNTTLISFDVEATEASPDAPPGLWSAELRPSQTADARSESQPVYLDTLLTQLPALLAANMLTDTSLRLMMAAYEATALRLMARCYRLQHDLPCDDIYAPNVLSELSWRAVTNLLGAELMHLTLSTEIWAVFTGLSLYFHMSDKEWKEAEAKKVENAQADDDNAPTS
;
A
#
# COMPACT_ATOMS: atom_id res chain seq x y z
N MET A 1 9.35 -52.38 -50.91
CA MET A 1 9.92 -53.05 -49.72
C MET A 1 10.69 -54.26 -50.20
N GLY A 2 11.93 -54.42 -49.76
CA GLY A 2 12.74 -55.60 -50.10
C GLY A 2 14.04 -55.21 -50.78
N MET A 3 15.12 -55.12 -50.00
CA MET A 3 16.52 -55.33 -50.42
C MET A 3 17.53 -55.07 -49.29
N GLN A 4 17.11 -54.72 -48.07
CA GLN A 4 18.04 -54.52 -46.94
C GLN A 4 18.21 -55.73 -46.02
N GLY A 5 17.27 -56.69 -46.01
CA GLY A 5 17.36 -57.91 -45.20
C GLY A 5 18.63 -58.77 -45.41
N PRO A 6 19.17 -58.91 -46.65
CA PRO A 6 20.32 -59.78 -46.89
C PRO A 6 21.65 -59.23 -46.36
N LEU A 7 21.84 -57.91 -46.37
CA LEU A 7 23.10 -57.26 -45.97
C LEU A 7 23.30 -57.29 -44.46
N THR A 8 22.23 -57.09 -43.69
CA THR A 8 22.27 -57.19 -42.22
C THR A 8 22.54 -58.63 -41.75
N ALA A 9 22.02 -59.63 -42.46
CA ALA A 9 22.30 -61.04 -42.17
C ALA A 9 23.77 -61.40 -42.43
N GLN A 10 24.36 -60.92 -43.52
CA GLN A 10 25.77 -61.13 -43.85
C GLN A 10 26.73 -60.44 -42.87
N ALA A 11 26.43 -59.22 -42.43
CA ALA A 11 27.25 -58.49 -41.44
C ALA A 11 27.29 -59.19 -40.06
N LEU A 12 26.24 -59.94 -39.72
CA LEU A 12 26.16 -60.76 -38.51
C LEU A 12 26.70 -62.19 -38.71
N GLY A 13 27.34 -62.47 -39.85
CA GLY A 13 27.96 -63.75 -40.18
C GLY A 13 26.97 -64.87 -40.55
N ARG A 14 25.71 -64.55 -40.87
CA ARG A 14 24.68 -65.53 -41.24
C ARG A 14 24.47 -65.62 -42.76
N SER A 15 24.08 -66.81 -43.22
CA SER A 15 23.85 -67.12 -44.63
C SER A 15 22.57 -66.41 -45.15
N PRO A 16 22.57 -65.86 -46.38
CA PRO A 16 21.39 -65.22 -46.98
C PRO A 16 20.18 -66.14 -47.22
N TYR A 17 20.35 -67.46 -47.06
CA TYR A 17 19.33 -68.48 -47.23
C TYR A 17 18.87 -69.11 -45.91
N ASP A 18 19.32 -68.57 -44.78
CA ASP A 18 18.86 -69.01 -43.47
C ASP A 18 17.47 -68.39 -43.25
N ASP A 19 16.43 -69.23 -43.15
CA ASP A 19 15.08 -68.76 -42.87
C ASP A 19 15.08 -67.99 -41.55
N VAL A 20 14.48 -66.79 -41.55
CA VAL A 20 14.24 -66.02 -40.32
C VAL A 20 13.20 -66.81 -39.52
N LEU A 21 13.65 -67.78 -38.75
CA LEU A 21 12.85 -68.38 -37.68
C LEU A 21 12.55 -67.23 -36.72
N GLN A 22 11.31 -66.72 -36.76
CA GLN A 22 10.75 -66.03 -35.61
C GLN A 22 10.96 -66.97 -34.44
N GLY A 23 11.80 -66.57 -33.49
CA GLY A 23 12.07 -67.38 -32.34
C GLY A 23 10.77 -67.57 -31.58
N ASP A 24 10.12 -68.73 -31.73
CA ASP A 24 9.08 -69.24 -30.84
C ASP A 24 9.71 -69.69 -29.50
N GLY A 25 10.62 -68.88 -28.97
CA GLY A 25 11.05 -68.96 -27.59
C GLY A 25 10.02 -68.24 -26.73
N PRO A 26 9.72 -68.71 -25.51
CA PRO A 26 8.86 -67.96 -24.61
C PRO A 26 9.43 -66.54 -24.48
N GLU A 27 8.58 -65.53 -24.70
CA GLU A 27 8.95 -64.13 -24.49
C GLU A 27 9.62 -64.03 -23.12
N ASP A 28 10.89 -63.62 -23.08
CA ASP A 28 11.59 -63.43 -21.82
C ASP A 28 10.84 -62.31 -21.08
N PRO A 29 10.13 -62.59 -19.97
CA PRO A 29 9.28 -61.59 -19.31
C PRO A 29 10.11 -60.44 -18.69
N ARG A 30 11.44 -60.53 -18.77
CA ARG A 30 12.39 -59.50 -18.32
C ARG A 30 12.76 -58.50 -19.41
N HIS A 31 12.51 -58.79 -20.69
CA HIS A 31 12.78 -57.87 -21.78
C HIS A 31 11.53 -57.05 -22.12
N PRO A 32 11.59 -55.71 -22.06
CA PRO A 32 10.44 -54.87 -22.40
C PRO A 32 10.08 -55.04 -23.88
N PRO A 33 8.78 -55.06 -24.23
CA PRO A 33 8.33 -55.22 -25.61
C PRO A 33 8.85 -54.05 -26.48
N GLN A 34 9.42 -54.38 -27.64
CA GLN A 34 9.96 -53.39 -28.58
C GLN A 34 8.82 -52.57 -29.19
N GLN A 35 8.76 -51.28 -28.86
CA GLN A 35 7.74 -50.35 -29.36
C GLN A 35 8.20 -49.73 -30.68
N TYR A 36 7.26 -49.39 -31.55
CA TYR A 36 7.54 -48.73 -32.83
C TYR A 36 6.74 -47.44 -32.93
N ASP A 37 7.34 -46.43 -33.55
CA ASP A 37 6.66 -45.18 -33.90
C ASP A 37 5.64 -45.38 -35.04
N GLN A 38 4.79 -44.40 -35.31
CA GLN A 38 3.80 -44.41 -36.40
C GLN A 38 4.43 -44.61 -37.79
N ARG A 39 5.73 -44.33 -37.93
CA ARG A 39 6.53 -44.55 -39.14
C ARG A 39 7.26 -45.90 -39.16
N GLY A 40 6.98 -46.79 -38.21
CA GLY A 40 7.57 -48.15 -38.11
C GLY A 40 9.01 -48.18 -37.62
N ARG A 41 9.50 -47.12 -36.98
CA ARG A 41 10.87 -47.06 -36.42
C ARG A 41 10.86 -47.58 -34.99
N PRO A 42 11.81 -48.44 -34.57
CA PRO A 42 11.88 -48.91 -33.19
C PRO A 42 12.16 -47.72 -32.25
N VAL A 43 11.33 -47.58 -31.21
CA VAL A 43 11.44 -46.55 -30.19
C VAL A 43 11.55 -47.23 -28.84
N ASN A 44 12.62 -46.92 -28.11
CA ASN A 44 12.74 -47.31 -26.72
C ASN A 44 12.21 -46.20 -25.80
N PRO A 45 11.12 -46.43 -25.05
CA PRO A 45 10.58 -45.43 -24.12
C PRO A 45 11.54 -45.08 -23.00
N ASP A 46 12.38 -46.03 -22.55
CA ASP A 46 13.37 -45.80 -21.51
C ASP A 46 14.49 -44.88 -22.01
N THR A 47 14.95 -45.07 -23.26
CA THR A 47 15.93 -44.16 -23.88
C THR A 47 15.36 -42.75 -24.04
N LYS A 48 14.08 -42.62 -24.42
CA LYS A 48 13.42 -41.31 -24.46
C LYS A 48 13.31 -40.67 -23.07
N ARG A 49 13.02 -41.46 -22.02
CA ARG A 49 13.00 -40.98 -20.63
C ARG A 49 14.38 -40.52 -20.18
N ILE A 50 15.41 -41.32 -20.42
CA ILE A 50 16.80 -41.00 -20.07
C ILE A 50 17.28 -39.76 -20.82
N ASN A 51 16.97 -39.62 -22.11
CA ASN A 51 17.32 -38.41 -22.87
C ASN A 51 16.63 -37.16 -22.29
N ARG A 52 15.35 -37.26 -21.90
CA ARG A 52 14.66 -36.14 -21.20
C ARG A 52 15.32 -35.81 -19.86
N GLU A 53 15.78 -36.81 -19.14
CA GLU A 53 16.44 -36.63 -17.84
C GLU A 53 17.85 -36.04 -17.98
N ILE A 54 18.61 -36.44 -19.00
CA ILE A 54 19.91 -35.84 -19.34
C ILE A 54 19.74 -34.38 -19.75
N VAL A 55 18.72 -34.07 -20.55
CA VAL A 55 18.40 -32.67 -20.91
C VAL A 55 17.98 -31.89 -19.66
N ARG A 56 17.19 -32.47 -18.76
CA ARG A 56 16.83 -31.85 -17.47
C ARG A 56 18.07 -31.56 -16.62
N SER A 57 18.92 -32.55 -16.39
CA SER A 57 20.11 -32.39 -15.56
C SER A 57 21.11 -31.40 -16.17
N HIS A 58 21.22 -31.35 -17.50
CA HIS A 58 22.02 -30.34 -18.19
C HIS A 58 21.49 -28.92 -17.95
N ASN A 59 20.18 -28.71 -18.08
CA ASN A 59 19.55 -27.41 -17.80
C ASN A 59 19.68 -27.00 -16.32
N GLU A 60 19.57 -27.96 -15.39
CA GLU A 60 19.81 -27.73 -13.97
C GLU A 60 21.26 -27.32 -13.70
N VAL A 61 22.23 -27.96 -14.36
CA VAL A 61 23.65 -27.60 -14.25
C VAL A 61 23.91 -26.21 -14.85
N MET A 62 23.30 -25.85 -15.98
CA MET A 62 23.41 -24.50 -16.55
C MET A 62 22.84 -23.41 -15.62
N LEU A 63 21.76 -23.73 -14.89
CA LEU A 63 21.19 -22.86 -13.87
C LEU A 63 22.13 -22.69 -12.66
N VAL A 64 22.73 -23.78 -12.19
CA VAL A 64 23.64 -23.79 -11.02
C VAL A 64 24.98 -23.11 -11.32
N ILE A 65 25.52 -23.29 -12.53
CA ILE A 65 26.76 -22.63 -12.98
C ILE A 65 26.51 -21.14 -13.27
N GLY A 66 25.26 -20.70 -13.38
CA GLY A 66 24.89 -19.30 -13.62
C GLY A 66 25.00 -18.87 -15.09
N VAL A 67 25.16 -19.83 -16.02
CA VAL A 67 25.12 -19.58 -17.47
C VAL A 67 23.69 -19.24 -17.92
N ALA A 68 22.70 -19.85 -17.27
CA ALA A 68 21.30 -19.49 -17.42
C ALA A 68 20.82 -18.86 -16.11
N GLU A 69 20.72 -17.53 -16.07
CA GLU A 69 20.00 -16.89 -14.97
C GLU A 69 18.50 -17.19 -15.13
N PRO A 70 17.78 -17.59 -14.07
CA PRO A 70 16.34 -17.66 -14.14
C PRO A 70 15.86 -16.23 -14.41
N GLU A 71 15.19 -16.00 -15.54
CA GLU A 71 14.57 -14.69 -15.82
C GLU A 71 13.65 -14.41 -14.63
N ASN A 72 14.07 -13.47 -13.78
CA ASN A 72 13.33 -13.19 -12.57
C ASN A 72 11.98 -12.64 -13.05
N PRO A 73 10.84 -13.29 -12.76
CA PRO A 73 9.54 -12.81 -13.22
C PRO A 73 9.23 -11.40 -12.70
N ASN A 74 9.97 -10.95 -11.68
CA ASN A 74 9.91 -9.61 -11.11
C ASN A 74 10.85 -8.58 -11.76
N LYS A 75 11.69 -8.98 -12.72
CA LYS A 75 12.60 -8.13 -13.50
C LYS A 75 12.30 -8.17 -15.01
N SER A 76 11.23 -8.84 -15.44
CA SER A 76 10.84 -8.79 -16.85
C SER A 76 10.49 -7.33 -17.23
N PRO A 77 10.79 -6.89 -18.45
CA PRO A 77 10.47 -5.53 -18.90
C PRO A 77 8.97 -5.23 -18.80
N GLU A 78 8.13 -6.27 -18.93
CA GLU A 78 6.67 -6.17 -18.71
C GLU A 78 6.32 -5.93 -17.24
N ALA A 79 6.96 -6.62 -16.29
CA ALA A 79 6.72 -6.40 -14.87
C ALA A 79 7.19 -5.01 -14.43
N GLU A 80 8.29 -4.51 -15.01
CA GLU A 80 8.75 -3.14 -14.76
C GLU A 80 7.84 -2.08 -15.39
N SER A 81 7.34 -2.30 -16.60
CA SER A 81 6.33 -1.43 -17.24
C SER A 81 5.06 -1.36 -16.39
N GLN A 82 4.59 -2.51 -15.87
CA GLN A 82 3.42 -2.54 -14.99
C GLN A 82 3.66 -1.79 -13.67
N ARG A 83 4.86 -1.91 -13.08
CA ARG A 83 5.22 -1.14 -11.87
C ARG A 83 5.22 0.37 -12.14
N ARG A 84 5.71 0.79 -13.31
CA ARG A 84 5.67 2.20 -13.72
C ARG A 84 4.22 2.67 -13.91
N HIS A 85 3.36 1.82 -14.47
CA HIS A 85 1.93 2.08 -14.58
C HIS A 85 1.28 2.29 -13.21
N ASP A 86 1.45 1.34 -12.29
CA ASP A 86 0.93 1.42 -10.93
C ASP A 86 1.44 2.66 -10.19
N ALA A 87 2.75 2.94 -10.28
CA ALA A 87 3.35 4.10 -9.62
C ALA A 87 2.78 5.42 -10.16
N HIS A 88 2.49 5.47 -11.47
CA HIS A 88 1.86 6.62 -12.11
C HIS A 88 0.43 6.83 -11.60
N GLU A 89 -0.40 5.78 -11.64
CA GLU A 89 -1.79 5.86 -11.15
C GLU A 89 -1.86 6.19 -9.66
N GLU A 90 -0.99 5.57 -8.86
CA GLU A 90 -0.91 5.81 -7.42
C GLU A 90 -0.47 7.25 -7.11
N ALA A 91 0.48 7.81 -7.88
CA ALA A 91 0.90 9.20 -7.72
C ALA A 91 -0.23 10.20 -8.02
N ILE A 92 -0.93 10.01 -9.14
CA ILE A 92 -2.09 10.85 -9.51
C ILE A 92 -3.21 10.68 -8.49
N GLY A 93 -3.53 9.43 -8.12
CA GLY A 93 -4.53 9.12 -7.11
C GLY A 93 -4.23 9.84 -5.79
N ARG A 94 -2.98 9.83 -5.32
CA ARG A 94 -2.59 10.50 -4.07
C ARG A 94 -2.82 12.00 -4.13
N GLN A 95 -2.46 12.63 -5.24
CA GLN A 95 -2.70 14.06 -5.44
C GLN A 95 -4.19 14.39 -5.45
N LEU A 96 -4.98 13.66 -6.26
CA LEU A 96 -6.43 13.86 -6.36
C LEU A 96 -7.12 13.63 -5.00
N ASN A 97 -6.77 12.58 -4.28
CA ASN A 97 -7.31 12.30 -2.95
C ASN A 97 -7.03 13.42 -1.96
N CYS A 98 -5.81 13.96 -1.95
CA CYS A 98 -5.45 15.10 -1.10
C CYS A 98 -6.32 16.33 -1.39
N HIS A 99 -6.47 16.67 -2.68
CA HIS A 99 -7.29 17.80 -3.11
C HIS A 99 -8.78 17.59 -2.86
N ALA A 100 -9.29 16.39 -3.12
CA ALA A 100 -10.69 16.02 -2.91
C ALA A 100 -11.08 16.12 -1.44
N ARG A 101 -10.28 15.53 -0.53
CA ARG A 101 -10.51 15.64 0.92
C ARG A 101 -10.49 17.08 1.38
N ARG A 102 -9.57 17.90 0.86
CA ARG A 102 -9.54 19.34 1.15
C ARG A 102 -10.83 20.02 0.69
N ALA A 103 -11.26 19.79 -0.55
CA ALA A 103 -12.45 20.40 -1.10
C ALA A 103 -13.70 20.01 -0.29
N MET A 104 -13.83 18.73 0.09
CA MET A 104 -14.92 18.26 0.96
C MET A 104 -14.92 18.92 2.35
N GLU A 105 -13.75 19.04 2.99
CA GLU A 105 -13.62 19.76 4.27
C GLU A 105 -14.04 21.24 4.14
N MET A 106 -13.73 21.88 3.01
CA MET A 106 -14.09 23.28 2.77
C MET A 106 -15.60 23.51 2.71
N VAL A 107 -16.38 22.56 2.18
CA VAL A 107 -17.86 22.64 2.17
C VAL A 107 -18.40 22.81 3.57
N GLY A 108 -17.91 22.00 4.50
CA GLY A 108 -18.21 22.11 5.92
C GLY A 108 -17.91 23.50 6.48
N LEU A 109 -16.68 23.96 6.27
CA LEU A 109 -16.16 25.20 6.83
C LEU A 109 -16.95 26.43 6.35
N PHE A 110 -17.38 26.45 5.09
CA PHE A 110 -18.09 27.57 4.49
C PHE A 110 -19.62 27.44 4.68
N GLY A 111 -20.08 27.86 5.84
CA GLY A 111 -21.50 28.13 6.11
C GLY A 111 -22.37 26.92 6.45
N THR A 112 -22.10 25.70 5.98
CA THR A 112 -22.95 24.53 6.32
C THR A 112 -22.83 24.16 7.79
N HIS A 113 -21.61 24.12 8.35
CA HIS A 113 -21.40 23.91 9.78
C HIS A 113 -22.05 25.04 10.60
N GLY A 114 -21.92 26.29 10.16
CA GLY A 114 -22.52 27.42 10.85
C GLY A 114 -24.05 27.35 10.87
N LEU A 115 -24.66 27.04 9.73
CA LEU A 115 -26.10 26.84 9.62
C LEU A 115 -26.59 25.70 10.53
N ARG A 116 -25.94 24.54 10.48
CA ARG A 116 -26.23 23.40 11.36
C ARG A 116 -26.16 23.80 12.83
N GLN A 117 -25.04 24.38 13.26
CA GLN A 117 -24.82 24.77 14.66
C GLN A 117 -25.85 25.80 15.13
N ARG A 118 -26.24 26.76 14.28
CA ARG A 118 -27.31 27.72 14.58
C ARG A 118 -28.68 27.05 14.74
N ILE A 119 -29.02 26.08 13.90
CA ILE A 119 -30.26 25.30 14.01
C ILE A 119 -30.31 24.52 15.33
N LEU A 120 -29.17 23.97 15.78
CA LEU A 120 -29.09 23.21 17.03
C LEU A 120 -29.28 24.07 18.30
N ILE A 121 -29.00 25.37 18.23
CA ILE A 121 -28.96 26.27 19.40
C ILE A 121 -30.14 27.23 19.45
N TYR A 122 -30.45 27.90 18.34
CA TYR A 122 -31.36 29.04 18.34
C TYR A 122 -32.80 28.61 18.03
N ARG A 123 -33.72 28.93 18.95
CA ARG A 123 -35.16 28.69 18.81
C ARG A 123 -35.78 29.38 17.59
N LYS A 124 -35.19 30.47 17.09
CA LYS A 124 -35.68 31.15 15.87
C LYS A 124 -35.71 30.20 14.67
N TYR A 125 -34.73 29.31 14.55
CA TYR A 125 -34.60 28.42 13.40
C TYR A 125 -35.57 27.23 13.43
N SER A 126 -36.28 26.97 14.51
CA SER A 126 -37.33 25.94 14.53
C SER A 126 -38.72 26.48 14.18
N LYS A 127 -38.92 27.80 14.31
CA LYS A 127 -40.20 28.44 14.00
C LYS A 127 -40.43 28.57 12.50
N ILE A 128 -39.36 28.72 11.73
CA ILE A 128 -39.39 28.98 10.29
C ILE A 128 -39.08 27.66 9.55
N PRO A 129 -39.83 27.30 8.49
CA PRO A 129 -39.49 26.11 7.69
C PRO A 129 -38.17 26.30 6.93
N PHE A 130 -37.51 25.20 6.55
CA PHE A 130 -36.19 25.22 5.90
C PHE A 130 -36.14 26.05 4.62
N TRP A 131 -37.12 25.90 3.73
CA TRP A 131 -37.11 26.60 2.45
C TRP A 131 -37.28 28.13 2.60
N PRO A 132 -38.23 28.64 3.40
CA PRO A 132 -38.26 30.05 3.75
C PRO A 132 -37.01 30.56 4.49
N LEU A 133 -36.34 29.75 5.33
CA LEU A 133 -35.04 30.12 5.91
C LEU A 133 -33.99 30.39 4.82
N TRP A 134 -34.03 29.62 3.74
CA TRP A 134 -33.16 29.80 2.59
C TRP A 134 -33.59 30.99 1.71
N GLN A 135 -34.89 31.25 1.56
CA GLN A 135 -35.41 32.35 0.73
C GLN A 135 -35.39 33.72 1.42
N GLN A 136 -35.52 33.79 2.75
CA GLN A 136 -35.46 35.04 3.54
C GLN A 136 -34.04 35.66 3.54
N LYS A 137 -33.09 35.02 2.85
CA LYS A 137 -31.72 35.45 2.62
C LYS A 137 -31.52 36.61 1.63
N ASN A 138 -32.55 37.39 1.28
CA ASN A 138 -32.28 38.71 0.68
C ASN A 138 -31.49 39.65 1.63
N GLU A 139 -31.32 39.27 2.91
CA GLU A 139 -30.38 39.87 3.89
C GLU A 139 -29.10 39.02 4.14
N PHE A 140 -28.75 38.12 3.22
CA PHE A 140 -27.59 37.24 3.35
C PHE A 140 -26.29 38.03 3.24
N SER A 141 -25.50 37.97 4.30
CA SER A 141 -24.16 38.56 4.30
C SER A 141 -23.13 37.46 4.37
N TRP A 142 -22.31 37.34 3.33
CA TRP A 142 -21.19 36.40 3.27
C TRP A 142 -20.29 36.50 4.50
N ARG A 143 -20.08 37.71 5.02
CA ARG A 143 -19.28 37.98 6.22
C ARG A 143 -19.91 37.45 7.51
N ARG A 144 -21.26 37.43 7.59
CA ARG A 144 -22.00 36.99 8.77
C ARG A 144 -22.37 35.52 8.72
N ASP A 145 -22.60 34.96 7.53
CA ASP A 145 -23.29 33.68 7.39
C ASP A 145 -22.41 32.57 6.80
N VAL A 146 -21.31 32.89 6.11
CA VAL A 146 -20.42 31.91 5.45
C VAL A 146 -19.01 31.90 6.03
N ILE A 147 -18.43 33.08 6.22
CA ILE A 147 -17.04 33.27 6.62
C ILE A 147 -16.76 33.00 8.12
N PRO A 148 -17.68 33.21 9.09
CA PRO A 148 -17.33 33.07 10.49
C PRO A 148 -16.81 31.67 10.83
N GLY A 149 -15.66 31.60 11.49
CA GLY A 149 -14.98 30.33 11.83
C GLY A 149 -14.35 29.59 10.64
N ALA A 150 -14.49 30.08 9.40
CA ALA A 150 -13.85 29.48 8.22
C ALA A 150 -12.35 29.77 8.21
N ALA A 151 -11.94 31.01 8.54
CA ALA A 151 -10.52 31.39 8.60
C ALA A 151 -9.76 30.58 9.66
N THR A 152 -10.30 30.50 10.88
CA THR A 152 -9.73 29.68 11.96
C THR A 152 -9.71 28.20 11.58
N GLY A 153 -10.78 27.69 10.95
CA GLY A 153 -10.85 26.30 10.48
C GLY A 153 -9.82 25.97 9.40
N LEU A 154 -9.63 26.87 8.44
CA LEU A 154 -8.60 26.79 7.40
C LEU A 154 -7.20 26.76 8.01
N PHE A 155 -6.93 27.66 8.95
CA PHE A 155 -5.66 27.72 9.67
C PHE A 155 -5.40 26.42 10.43
N THR A 156 -6.39 25.89 11.16
CA THR A 156 -6.26 24.62 11.88
C THR A 156 -5.97 23.45 10.94
N ASN A 157 -6.66 23.38 9.80
CA ASN A 157 -6.48 22.28 8.85
C ASN A 157 -5.13 22.39 8.13
N TYR A 158 -4.65 23.61 7.85
CA TYR A 158 -3.33 23.83 7.29
C TYR A 158 -2.24 23.36 8.26
N LEU A 159 -2.33 23.75 9.53
CA LEU A 159 -1.33 23.38 10.53
C LEU A 159 -1.38 21.88 10.88
N ASP A 160 -2.57 21.28 10.95
CA ASP A 160 -2.74 19.82 11.09
C ASP A 160 -1.92 19.07 10.03
N ARG A 161 -1.91 19.56 8.78
CA ARG A 161 -1.18 18.93 7.67
C ARG A 161 0.31 19.22 7.70
N ALA A 162 0.71 20.46 7.98
CA ALA A 162 2.12 20.81 8.13
C ALA A 162 2.77 19.96 9.24
N LEU A 163 2.07 19.81 10.36
CA LEU A 163 2.50 18.95 11.47
C LEU A 163 2.48 17.47 11.10
N PHE A 164 1.52 17.01 10.28
CA PHE A 164 1.51 15.65 9.76
C PHE A 164 2.71 15.35 8.85
N GLY A 165 3.17 16.32 8.05
CA GLY A 165 4.40 16.19 7.26
C GLY A 165 5.63 16.00 8.15
N VAL A 166 5.77 16.83 9.19
CA VAL A 166 6.83 16.68 10.21
C VAL A 166 6.69 15.36 10.99
N TRP A 167 5.46 14.87 11.16
CA TRP A 167 5.13 13.64 11.90
C TRP A 167 5.61 12.34 11.23
N LEU A 168 5.77 12.33 9.89
CA LEU A 168 6.31 11.17 9.14
C LEU A 168 7.85 11.19 9.01
N GLY A 169 8.49 12.36 9.17
CA GLY A 169 9.89 12.53 8.80
C GLY A 169 10.92 12.06 9.81
N ASP A 170 10.59 11.97 11.10
CA ASP A 170 11.63 11.89 12.15
C ASP A 170 11.31 10.84 13.23
N ARG A 171 11.93 9.66 13.10
CA ARG A 171 11.69 8.48 13.95
C ARG A 171 12.44 8.57 15.30
N GLU A 172 13.49 9.40 15.37
CA GLU A 172 14.43 9.44 16.49
C GLU A 172 13.91 10.25 17.70
N ARG A 173 12.93 11.14 17.51
CA ARG A 173 12.46 12.09 18.54
C ARG A 173 11.05 11.79 19.05
N VAL A 174 10.81 10.56 19.49
CA VAL A 174 9.49 10.07 19.93
C VAL A 174 8.88 10.92 21.05
N VAL A 175 9.69 11.35 22.04
CA VAL A 175 9.19 12.15 23.18
C VAL A 175 8.80 13.56 22.75
N ALA A 176 9.66 14.25 21.98
CA ALA A 176 9.36 15.60 21.48
C ALA A 176 8.11 15.60 20.59
N ARG A 177 7.95 14.55 19.77
CA ARG A 177 6.75 14.33 18.96
C ARG A 177 5.49 14.19 19.81
N ARG A 178 5.56 13.44 20.92
CA ARG A 178 4.42 13.29 21.84
C ARG A 178 4.02 14.62 22.48
N ILE A 179 4.99 15.37 22.99
CA ILE A 179 4.76 16.69 23.59
C ILE A 179 4.16 17.64 22.55
N LEU A 180 4.72 17.69 21.33
CA LEU A 180 4.20 18.53 20.24
C LEU A 180 2.76 18.16 19.89
N LEU A 181 2.41 16.88 19.86
CA LEU A 181 1.05 16.41 19.59
C LEU A 181 0.07 16.80 20.70
N ASP A 182 0.48 16.68 21.96
CA ASP A 182 -0.37 17.05 23.09
C ASP A 182 -0.61 18.57 23.13
N VAL A 183 0.45 19.36 22.92
CA VAL A 183 0.39 20.82 22.80
C VAL A 183 -0.49 21.23 21.62
N TRP A 184 -0.29 20.62 20.45
CA TRP A 184 -1.12 20.94 19.28
C TRP A 184 -2.57 20.51 19.47
N SER A 185 -2.83 19.36 20.10
CA SER A 185 -4.19 18.91 20.44
C SER A 185 -4.91 19.94 21.31
N TYR A 186 -4.20 20.55 22.27
CA TYR A 186 -4.71 21.64 23.09
C TYR A 186 -5.10 22.87 22.24
N PHE A 187 -4.17 23.39 21.42
CA PHE A 187 -4.42 24.54 20.53
C PHE A 187 -5.55 24.26 19.54
N ARG A 188 -5.54 23.09 18.90
CA ARG A 188 -6.55 22.65 17.94
C ARG A 188 -7.95 22.63 18.55
N THR A 189 -8.08 22.15 19.78
CA THR A 189 -9.38 22.09 20.47
C THR A 189 -9.91 23.48 20.80
N HIS A 190 -9.04 24.39 21.25
CA HIS A 190 -9.38 25.79 21.49
C HIS A 190 -9.76 26.52 20.20
N LEU A 191 -9.01 26.33 19.13
CA LEU A 191 -9.31 26.92 17.83
C LEU A 191 -10.64 26.41 17.26
N LYS A 192 -10.96 25.11 17.43
CA LYS A 192 -12.28 24.55 17.07
C LYS A 192 -13.40 25.14 17.92
N TYR A 193 -13.17 25.33 19.22
CA TYR A 193 -14.14 26.00 20.09
C TYR A 193 -14.39 27.44 19.62
N PHE A 194 -13.33 28.22 19.40
CA PHE A 194 -13.40 29.59 18.89
C PHE A 194 -14.16 29.67 17.56
N ALA A 195 -13.83 28.79 16.61
CA ALA A 195 -14.51 28.70 15.32
C ALA A 195 -16.01 28.43 15.47
N SER A 196 -16.40 27.51 16.38
CA SER A 196 -17.81 27.27 16.69
C SER A 196 -18.47 28.53 17.28
N MET A 197 -17.84 29.23 18.21
CA MET A 197 -18.40 30.46 18.79
C MET A 197 -18.59 31.59 17.76
N GLN A 198 -17.68 31.70 16.78
CA GLN A 198 -17.84 32.62 15.65
C GLN A 198 -18.98 32.22 14.72
N ARG A 199 -19.11 30.93 14.40
CA ARG A 199 -20.22 30.40 13.59
C ARG A 199 -21.57 30.69 14.22
N LEU A 200 -21.64 30.67 15.54
CA LEU A 200 -22.84 31.02 16.30
C LEU A 200 -23.12 32.53 16.36
N GLY A 201 -22.18 33.37 15.92
CA GLY A 201 -22.29 34.83 15.98
C GLY A 201 -22.14 35.40 17.38
N LEU A 202 -21.55 34.64 18.31
CA LEU A 202 -21.26 35.11 19.68
C LEU A 202 -19.95 35.89 19.73
N ILE A 203 -18.94 35.42 18.99
CA ILE A 203 -17.69 36.13 18.76
C ILE A 203 -17.77 36.79 17.38
N PRO A 204 -17.31 38.05 17.23
CA PRO A 204 -17.38 38.75 15.95
C PRO A 204 -16.48 38.06 14.90
N ALA A 205 -16.93 38.12 13.64
CA ALA A 205 -16.29 37.45 12.51
C ALA A 205 -15.07 38.21 11.94
N ASP A 206 -14.79 39.41 12.43
CA ASP A 206 -13.64 40.24 12.09
C ASP A 206 -12.33 39.65 12.64
N ARG A 207 -12.38 38.97 13.78
CA ARG A 207 -11.21 38.34 14.42
C ARG A 207 -10.92 36.97 13.80
N TRP A 208 -9.95 36.87 12.90
CA TRP A 208 -9.65 35.59 12.23
C TRP A 208 -9.03 34.53 13.16
N LEU A 209 -8.32 34.97 14.20
CA LEU A 209 -7.69 34.11 15.20
C LEU A 209 -7.94 34.67 16.60
N PRO A 210 -7.98 33.78 17.62
CA PRO A 210 -8.07 34.21 19.02
C PRO A 210 -6.79 34.94 19.46
N ARG A 211 -6.93 35.78 20.49
CA ARG A 211 -5.78 36.39 21.18
C ARG A 211 -4.96 35.32 21.91
N PRO A 212 -3.65 35.51 22.13
CA PRO A 212 -2.84 34.56 22.91
C PRO A 212 -3.39 34.28 24.32
N SER A 213 -4.04 35.27 24.95
CA SER A 213 -4.75 35.13 26.23
C SER A 213 -5.80 34.02 26.22
N TYR A 214 -6.48 33.80 25.08
CA TYR A 214 -7.52 32.78 24.92
C TYR A 214 -7.07 31.36 25.27
N PHE A 215 -5.77 31.07 25.12
CA PHE A 215 -5.17 29.77 25.41
C PHE A 215 -4.69 29.62 26.85
N ILE A 216 -4.89 30.63 27.69
CA ILE A 216 -4.50 30.58 29.10
C ILE A 216 -5.79 30.45 29.92
N PRO A 217 -5.96 29.36 30.69
CA PRO A 217 -7.15 29.18 31.52
C PRO A 217 -7.28 30.33 32.54
N PHE A 218 -8.51 30.66 32.91
CA PHE A 218 -8.84 31.69 33.91
C PHE A 218 -8.51 33.13 33.50
N THR A 219 -8.19 33.38 32.23
CA THR A 219 -8.15 34.74 31.69
C THR A 219 -9.52 35.19 31.19
N GLU A 220 -9.72 36.50 31.02
CA GLU A 220 -10.99 37.09 30.57
C GLU A 220 -11.44 36.58 29.19
N ASP A 221 -10.48 36.36 28.28
CA ASP A 221 -10.77 35.85 26.93
C ASP A 221 -10.88 34.31 26.90
N SER A 222 -10.54 33.60 27.98
CA SER A 222 -10.47 32.13 28.00
C SER A 222 -11.85 31.48 27.87
N PRO A 223 -11.97 30.32 27.22
CA PRO A 223 -13.20 29.51 27.31
C PRO A 223 -13.44 28.95 28.73
N ILE A 224 -12.43 28.98 29.61
CA ILE A 224 -12.52 28.51 30.99
C ILE A 224 -12.43 29.74 31.91
N PRO A 225 -13.57 30.28 32.40
CA PRO A 225 -13.57 31.50 33.21
C PRO A 225 -12.99 31.24 34.61
N ALA A 226 -12.38 32.27 35.18
CA ALA A 226 -11.89 32.21 36.55
C ALA A 226 -13.05 32.00 37.54
N PRO A 227 -12.94 31.06 38.50
CA PRO A 227 -13.84 31.03 39.65
C PRO A 227 -13.70 32.31 40.48
N PRO A 228 -14.72 32.67 41.29
CA PRO A 228 -14.61 33.79 42.21
C PRO A 228 -13.40 33.65 43.13
N PRO A 229 -12.80 34.77 43.57
CA PRO A 229 -11.61 34.74 44.42
C PRO A 229 -11.87 33.97 45.71
N LEU A 230 -10.82 33.34 46.26
CA LEU A 230 -10.90 32.58 47.51
C LEU A 230 -11.31 33.51 48.65
N GLU A 231 -12.40 33.18 49.35
CA GLU A 231 -12.83 33.89 50.56
C GLU A 231 -11.92 33.59 51.76
N GLY A 232 -11.19 32.47 51.73
CA GLY A 232 -10.23 32.06 52.76
C GLY A 232 -9.51 30.74 52.42
N PHE A 233 -8.53 30.35 53.24
CA PHE A 233 -7.74 29.11 53.06
C PHE A 233 -8.32 27.88 53.77
N ASP A 234 -9.55 27.97 54.26
CA ASP A 234 -10.21 26.83 54.89
C ASP A 234 -10.45 25.67 53.90
N PRO A 235 -10.43 24.41 54.36
CA PRO A 235 -10.66 23.24 53.49
C PRO A 235 -12.00 23.33 52.73
N LEU A 236 -13.04 23.89 53.36
CA LEU A 236 -14.34 24.07 52.74
C LEU A 236 -14.33 25.16 51.64
N SER A 237 -13.59 26.25 51.85
CA SER A 237 -13.43 27.32 50.87
C SER A 237 -12.61 26.84 49.66
N LEU A 238 -11.58 26.04 49.89
CA LEU A 238 -10.82 25.35 48.83
C LEU A 238 -11.72 24.37 48.06
N LEU A 239 -12.56 23.59 48.74
CA LEU A 239 -13.49 22.67 48.09
C LEU A 239 -14.54 23.40 47.25
N ARG A 240 -15.11 24.50 47.76
CA ARG A 240 -16.06 25.34 47.01
C ARG A 240 -15.39 25.97 45.78
N TRP A 241 -14.18 26.48 45.94
CA TRP A 241 -13.42 27.07 44.84
C TRP A 241 -13.09 26.06 43.74
N THR A 242 -12.61 24.87 44.13
CA THR A 242 -12.34 23.78 43.17
C THR A 242 -13.63 23.28 42.50
N GLY A 243 -14.73 23.17 43.24
CA GLY A 243 -16.06 22.88 42.69
C GLY A 243 -16.48 23.92 41.64
N ASN A 244 -16.34 25.22 41.95
CA ASN A 244 -16.63 26.32 41.02
C ASN A 244 -15.72 26.27 39.79
N ALA A 245 -14.43 25.97 39.96
CA ALA A 245 -13.49 25.82 38.84
C ALA A 245 -13.91 24.67 37.90
N ILE A 246 -14.38 23.55 38.45
CA ILE A 246 -14.88 22.41 37.66
C ILE A 246 -16.16 22.78 36.91
N VAL A 247 -17.11 23.45 37.57
CA VAL A 247 -18.36 23.91 36.95
C VAL A 247 -18.07 24.89 35.81
N ASN A 248 -17.14 25.82 36.02
CA ASN A 248 -16.68 26.77 35.02
C ASN A 248 -15.99 26.10 33.82
N ALA A 249 -15.21 25.04 34.06
CA ALA A 249 -14.56 24.28 32.99
C ALA A 249 -15.53 23.33 32.25
N ALA A 250 -16.69 23.02 32.82
CA ALA A 250 -17.60 21.98 32.31
C ALA A 250 -18.03 22.18 30.84
N PRO A 251 -18.44 23.38 30.36
CA PRO A 251 -18.84 23.55 28.95
C PRO A 251 -17.70 23.23 27.98
N PHE A 252 -16.47 23.63 28.33
CA PHE A 252 -15.29 23.32 27.54
C PHE A 252 -14.96 21.83 27.58
N LEU A 253 -14.97 21.20 28.75
CA LEU A 253 -14.70 19.76 28.91
C LEU A 253 -15.73 18.90 28.18
N ILE A 254 -17.02 19.25 28.25
CA ILE A 254 -18.09 18.56 27.53
C ILE A 254 -17.87 18.68 26.02
N TRP A 255 -17.50 19.87 25.52
CA TRP A 255 -17.14 20.04 24.12
C TRP A 255 -15.95 19.15 23.71
N VAL A 256 -14.89 19.09 24.52
CA VAL A 256 -13.75 18.19 24.29
C VAL A 256 -14.20 16.73 24.26
N MET A 257 -15.05 16.31 25.18
CA MET A 257 -15.60 14.94 25.22
C MET A 257 -16.38 14.61 23.95
N VAL A 258 -17.23 15.52 23.47
CA VAL A 258 -17.99 15.31 22.22
C VAL A 258 -17.06 15.18 21.02
N LEU A 259 -16.07 16.07 20.89
CA LEU A 259 -15.10 15.99 19.79
C LEU A 259 -14.26 14.71 19.85
N ARG A 260 -13.85 14.29 21.05
CA ARG A 260 -13.08 13.07 21.26
C ARG A 260 -13.89 11.83 20.93
N PHE A 261 -15.13 11.76 21.41
CA PHE A 261 -16.02 10.64 21.11
C PHE A 261 -16.31 10.53 19.62
N ALA A 262 -16.52 11.65 18.93
CA ALA A 262 -16.69 11.64 17.47
C ALA A 262 -15.44 11.10 16.76
N ARG A 263 -14.25 11.55 17.16
CA ARG A 263 -12.97 11.07 16.60
C ARG A 263 -12.76 9.58 16.86
N ASP A 264 -13.06 9.11 18.05
CA ASP A 264 -12.79 7.73 18.47
C ASP A 264 -13.82 6.75 17.86
N THR A 265 -15.02 7.21 17.51
CA THR A 265 -16.05 6.40 16.82
C THR A 265 -15.88 6.33 15.30
N GLN A 266 -15.29 7.36 14.68
CA GLN A 266 -14.99 7.39 13.26
C GLN A 266 -14.28 6.12 12.72
N PRO A 267 -13.19 5.60 13.33
CA PRO A 267 -12.51 4.40 12.83
C PRO A 267 -13.35 3.13 12.94
N THR A 268 -14.41 3.10 13.77
CA THR A 268 -15.34 1.96 13.84
C THR A 268 -16.42 2.04 12.78
N VAL A 269 -16.90 3.25 12.46
CA VAL A 269 -17.96 3.48 11.47
C VAL A 269 -17.43 3.36 10.05
N TRP A 270 -16.24 3.92 9.78
CA TRP A 270 -15.68 3.99 8.44
C TRP A 270 -15.52 2.62 7.74
N PRO A 271 -14.92 1.58 8.34
CA PRO A 271 -14.75 0.28 7.69
C PRO A 271 -16.09 -0.38 7.37
N ARG A 272 -17.10 -0.19 8.24
CA ARG A 272 -18.44 -0.76 8.03
C ARG A 272 -19.14 -0.16 6.82
N ILE A 273 -18.89 1.12 6.54
CA ILE A 273 -19.41 1.82 5.36
C ILE A 273 -18.58 1.44 4.13
N PHE A 274 -17.25 1.51 4.22
CA PHE A 274 -16.35 1.21 3.11
C PHE A 274 -16.54 -0.21 2.58
N ASN A 275 -16.68 -1.21 3.47
CA ASN A 275 -16.89 -2.61 3.08
C ASN A 275 -18.23 -2.87 2.38
N LYS A 276 -19.19 -1.93 2.46
CA LYS A 276 -20.49 -2.03 1.77
C LYS A 276 -20.49 -1.34 0.42
N LEU A 277 -19.49 -0.50 0.13
CA LEU A 277 -19.38 0.20 -1.14
C LEU A 277 -18.73 -0.71 -2.19
N PRO A 278 -19.13 -0.59 -3.47
CA PRO A 278 -18.40 -1.24 -4.56
C PRO A 278 -16.98 -0.65 -4.62
N SER A 279 -15.97 -1.49 -4.43
CA SER A 279 -14.56 -1.09 -4.40
C SER A 279 -13.66 -2.17 -5.01
N THR A 280 -12.61 -1.75 -5.71
CA THR A 280 -11.56 -2.62 -6.24
C THR A 280 -10.68 -3.19 -5.14
N ALA A 281 -10.67 -2.59 -3.94
CA ALA A 281 -9.80 -2.98 -2.82
C ALA A 281 -9.92 -4.45 -2.38
N PHE A 282 -11.07 -5.09 -2.65
CA PHE A 282 -11.38 -6.48 -2.29
C PHE A 282 -11.38 -7.44 -3.49
N ARG A 283 -11.25 -6.93 -4.72
CA ARG A 283 -11.44 -7.70 -5.96
C ARG A 283 -10.40 -7.42 -7.04
N GLY A 284 -9.49 -6.49 -6.82
CA GLY A 284 -8.49 -6.11 -7.79
C GLY A 284 -7.17 -6.84 -7.63
N ARG A 285 -6.45 -6.97 -8.74
CA ARG A 285 -5.10 -7.55 -8.78
C ARG A 285 -4.15 -6.58 -8.07
N ARG A 286 -3.53 -7.03 -6.98
CA ARG A 286 -2.40 -6.33 -6.36
C ARG A 286 -1.10 -6.86 -6.94
N ILE A 287 -0.27 -5.97 -7.45
CA ILE A 287 1.06 -6.32 -7.93
C ILE A 287 2.00 -6.45 -6.71
N PRO A 288 2.79 -7.52 -6.61
CA PRO A 288 3.66 -7.74 -5.47
C PRO A 288 4.70 -6.61 -5.35
N PRO A 289 5.01 -6.15 -4.11
CA PRO A 289 6.05 -5.15 -3.89
C PRO A 289 7.41 -5.65 -4.40
N PRO A 290 8.34 -4.73 -4.75
CA PRO A 290 9.68 -5.12 -5.18
C PRO A 290 10.37 -5.96 -4.10
N ALA A 291 11.13 -6.98 -4.53
CA ALA A 291 12.07 -7.65 -3.64
C ALA A 291 13.05 -6.60 -3.10
N VAL A 292 13.22 -6.55 -1.77
CA VAL A 292 14.21 -5.71 -1.11
C VAL A 292 15.57 -6.07 -1.73
N PRO A 293 16.40 -5.09 -2.18
CA PRO A 293 17.76 -5.41 -2.60
C PRO A 293 18.46 -6.14 -1.45
N PRO A 294 19.23 -7.21 -1.71
CA PRO A 294 19.96 -7.89 -0.65
C PRO A 294 20.78 -6.84 0.10
N THR A 295 20.54 -6.74 1.40
CA THR A 295 21.39 -5.96 2.31
C THR A 295 22.83 -6.41 2.04
N PRO A 296 23.79 -5.50 1.78
CA PRO A 296 25.18 -5.91 1.74
C PRO A 296 25.47 -6.61 3.08
N VAL A 297 25.96 -7.84 2.98
CA VAL A 297 26.46 -8.58 4.14
C VAL A 297 27.44 -7.64 4.86
N PRO A 298 27.29 -7.38 6.17
CA PRO A 298 28.27 -6.60 6.89
C PRO A 298 29.64 -7.26 6.70
N GLU A 299 30.55 -6.53 6.09
CA GLU A 299 31.97 -6.85 6.04
C GLU A 299 32.40 -7.26 7.45
N GLU A 300 32.85 -8.50 7.61
CA GLU A 300 33.24 -9.08 8.88
C GLU A 300 34.24 -8.15 9.57
N ALA A 301 33.80 -7.54 10.67
CA ALA A 301 34.69 -6.80 11.54
C ALA A 301 35.82 -7.73 12.01
N PRO A 302 37.09 -7.30 11.97
CA PRO A 302 38.20 -8.13 12.42
C PRO A 302 37.99 -8.52 13.89
N LEU A 303 38.05 -9.83 14.15
CA LEU A 303 37.98 -10.42 15.48
C LEU A 303 39.11 -9.84 16.35
N LEU A 304 38.75 -8.94 17.26
CA LEU A 304 39.61 -8.55 18.38
C LEU A 304 39.70 -9.73 19.34
N LEU A 305 40.87 -10.37 19.38
CA LEU A 305 41.25 -11.33 20.41
C LEU A 305 41.26 -10.62 21.79
N PRO A 306 40.71 -11.21 22.85
CA PRO A 306 40.82 -10.65 24.20
C PRO A 306 42.24 -10.87 24.76
N ASP A 307 42.83 -9.81 25.31
CA ASP A 307 44.07 -9.83 26.10
C ASP A 307 43.98 -10.80 27.29
N GLU A 308 44.95 -11.71 27.41
CA GLU A 308 45.23 -12.47 28.62
C GLU A 308 45.99 -11.57 29.62
N THR A 309 45.38 -11.20 30.75
CA THR A 309 46.08 -11.16 32.06
C THR A 309 45.07 -11.18 33.22
N ALA A 310 45.37 -12.01 34.23
CA ALA A 310 44.86 -12.04 35.62
C ALA A 310 43.98 -13.25 36.05
N ILE A 311 44.61 -14.43 36.13
CA ILE A 311 44.89 -15.24 37.33
C ILE A 311 43.82 -15.33 38.47
N ASP A 312 43.54 -16.59 38.86
CA ASP A 312 43.09 -17.14 40.16
C ASP A 312 41.59 -17.15 40.55
N GLN A 313 40.93 -18.31 40.40
CA GLN A 313 40.51 -19.22 41.49
C GLN A 313 39.55 -20.33 41.00
N LEU A 314 39.97 -21.59 41.17
CA LEU A 314 39.21 -22.84 40.96
C LEU A 314 38.18 -23.06 42.11
N PRO A 315 37.16 -23.96 42.00
CA PRO A 315 37.43 -25.41 42.02
C PRO A 315 36.49 -26.37 41.24
N ASN A 316 37.10 -27.48 40.79
CA ASN A 316 36.61 -28.87 40.66
C ASN A 316 35.46 -29.16 39.67
N SER A 317 35.48 -30.21 38.83
CA SER A 317 36.05 -31.56 38.96
C SER A 317 36.09 -32.29 37.59
N LEU A 318 37.16 -33.08 37.36
CA LEU A 318 37.27 -34.43 36.73
C LEU A 318 36.50 -34.68 35.41
N GLU A 319 37.06 -35.22 34.32
CA GLU A 319 38.05 -36.29 34.17
C GLU A 319 38.48 -36.42 32.68
N ASP A 320 39.70 -36.95 32.49
CA ASP A 320 40.27 -37.64 31.33
C ASP A 320 40.80 -36.88 30.08
N ALA A 321 42.13 -36.99 29.95
CA ALA A 321 43.03 -36.60 28.86
C ALA A 321 43.32 -37.82 27.93
N PRO A 322 44.39 -37.87 27.10
CA PRO A 322 45.16 -36.86 26.34
C PRO A 322 45.40 -37.29 24.86
N LEU A 323 46.16 -36.47 24.10
CA LEU A 323 47.34 -36.81 23.27
C LEU A 323 47.42 -35.90 22.02
N MET A 324 48.23 -34.83 21.99
CA MET A 324 49.70 -34.77 21.77
C MET A 324 50.16 -35.37 20.43
N LEU A 325 50.68 -34.54 19.52
CA LEU A 325 52.07 -34.51 18.98
C LEU A 325 52.11 -33.56 17.76
N ASP A 326 52.63 -32.32 17.86
CA ASP A 326 54.04 -31.87 17.82
C ASP A 326 54.60 -31.68 16.39
N GLY A 327 55.37 -30.59 16.18
CA GLY A 327 56.33 -30.48 15.08
C GLY A 327 56.37 -29.20 14.22
N LEU A 328 56.93 -28.12 14.80
CA LEU A 328 57.91 -27.14 14.26
C LEU A 328 57.98 -26.84 12.73
N GLU A 329 57.79 -25.57 12.33
CA GLU A 329 58.82 -24.53 12.06
C GLU A 329 59.63 -24.66 10.75
N ASN A 330 59.47 -23.71 9.80
CA ASN A 330 60.45 -22.63 9.54
C ASN A 330 60.21 -21.84 8.22
N ASN A 331 60.53 -20.56 8.30
CA ASN A 331 60.47 -19.50 7.28
C ASN A 331 61.37 -19.74 6.04
N THR A 332 61.05 -19.13 4.88
CA THR A 332 61.73 -17.91 4.33
C THR A 332 61.14 -17.48 2.97
N ALA A 333 60.96 -16.16 2.86
CA ALA A 333 60.57 -15.23 1.78
C ALA A 333 60.85 -15.54 0.29
N VAL A 334 59.96 -15.06 -0.60
CA VAL A 334 60.25 -14.19 -1.78
C VAL A 334 59.02 -13.29 -2.08
N GLU A 335 59.32 -12.07 -2.54
CA GLU A 335 58.58 -10.81 -2.70
C GLU A 335 57.65 -10.72 -3.97
N PRO A 336 57.03 -9.55 -4.34
CA PRO A 336 55.63 -9.42 -4.76
C PRO A 336 55.41 -9.14 -6.26
N THR A 337 54.21 -9.40 -6.80
CA THR A 337 53.74 -8.73 -8.04
C THR A 337 52.20 -8.72 -8.14
N GLU A 338 51.61 -7.53 -8.26
CA GLU A 338 50.22 -7.30 -8.71
C GLU A 338 50.11 -7.38 -10.26
N PRO A 339 48.98 -7.02 -10.91
CA PRO A 339 47.99 -7.95 -11.44
C PRO A 339 47.94 -7.95 -12.98
N GLN A 340 47.84 -9.13 -13.61
CA GLN A 340 47.77 -9.24 -15.06
C GLN A 340 46.36 -9.61 -15.54
N GLN A 341 45.76 -8.71 -16.32
CA GLN A 341 44.62 -8.96 -17.21
C GLN A 341 44.97 -10.11 -18.16
N VAL A 342 44.09 -11.10 -18.29
CA VAL A 342 44.23 -12.19 -19.26
C VAL A 342 43.10 -12.11 -20.28
N HIS A 343 43.47 -11.63 -21.46
CA HIS A 343 42.81 -11.83 -22.74
C HIS A 343 42.73 -13.33 -23.06
N ALA A 344 41.56 -13.80 -23.46
CA ALA A 344 41.37 -15.16 -23.97
C ALA A 344 41.85 -15.24 -25.43
N GLU A 345 42.97 -15.92 -25.66
CA GLU A 345 43.41 -16.31 -26.99
C GLU A 345 43.10 -17.79 -27.27
N SER A 346 42.56 -18.01 -28.47
CA SER A 346 42.20 -19.31 -29.04
C SER A 346 43.41 -20.19 -29.29
N TYR A 347 43.34 -21.44 -28.83
CA TYR A 347 44.18 -22.53 -29.31
C TYR A 347 43.27 -23.63 -29.86
N MET A 348 43.50 -24.03 -31.11
CA MET A 348 43.49 -25.40 -31.64
C MET A 348 43.40 -25.32 -33.17
N ASN A 349 44.56 -25.22 -33.81
CA ASN A 349 44.72 -25.63 -35.20
C ASN A 349 46.12 -26.18 -35.36
N ARG A 350 46.25 -27.51 -35.42
CA ARG A 350 47.44 -28.16 -35.97
C ARG A 350 47.04 -29.51 -36.55
N GLU A 351 47.13 -29.55 -37.87
CA GLU A 351 47.03 -30.70 -38.75
C GLU A 351 48.18 -31.69 -38.48
N ASP A 352 47.95 -32.99 -38.69
CA ASP A 352 48.89 -33.91 -39.33
C ASP A 352 48.14 -35.15 -39.87
N GLU A 353 48.58 -35.62 -41.03
CA GLU A 353 47.88 -36.40 -42.05
C GLU A 353 48.32 -37.90 -42.06
N TYR A 354 47.46 -38.76 -42.64
CA TYR A 354 47.62 -40.17 -43.06
C TYR A 354 47.38 -41.33 -42.07
N ALA A 355 46.16 -41.92 -42.14
CA ALA A 355 45.94 -43.36 -42.30
C ALA A 355 44.45 -43.68 -42.63
N THR A 356 44.22 -44.13 -43.87
CA THR A 356 43.24 -45.14 -44.35
C THR A 356 41.91 -45.39 -43.62
N ASP A 357 40.83 -45.11 -44.38
CA ASP A 357 39.51 -45.78 -44.54
C ASP A 357 38.92 -46.71 -43.47
N GLU A 358 37.60 -46.53 -43.30
CA GLU A 358 36.60 -47.39 -42.64
C GLU A 358 36.53 -47.37 -41.10
N ASP A 359 35.73 -46.43 -40.56
CA ASP A 359 34.63 -46.71 -39.59
C ASP A 359 33.97 -45.39 -39.13
N GLU A 360 32.83 -45.04 -39.74
CA GLU A 360 31.87 -44.05 -39.21
C GLU A 360 31.16 -44.63 -37.97
N GLY A 361 31.84 -44.58 -36.83
CA GLY A 361 31.24 -44.78 -35.51
C GLY A 361 30.87 -43.45 -34.87
N GLU A 362 29.63 -43.02 -35.09
CA GLU A 362 28.83 -42.14 -34.22
C GLU A 362 29.62 -41.17 -33.31
N ARG A 363 30.29 -40.19 -33.94
CA ARG A 363 30.75 -39.00 -33.21
C ARG A 363 29.50 -38.18 -32.84
N VAL A 364 29.09 -38.30 -31.59
CA VAL A 364 28.14 -37.40 -30.94
C VAL A 364 28.72 -35.99 -31.01
N ASN A 365 28.28 -35.21 -31.99
CA ASN A 365 28.54 -33.78 -32.04
C ASN A 365 27.97 -33.15 -30.78
N THR A 366 28.85 -32.78 -29.85
CA THR A 366 28.54 -31.99 -28.66
C THR A 366 28.30 -30.53 -29.04
N THR A 367 27.19 -30.28 -29.73
CA THR A 367 26.52 -28.98 -29.80
C THR A 367 25.07 -29.17 -29.39
N LEU A 368 24.85 -29.50 -28.13
CA LEU A 368 23.51 -29.66 -27.54
C LEU A 368 23.00 -28.32 -27.01
N ILE A 369 22.59 -27.46 -27.95
CA ILE A 369 21.45 -26.57 -27.72
C ILE A 369 20.46 -26.92 -28.83
N SER A 370 19.73 -28.03 -28.66
CA SER A 370 18.65 -28.39 -29.57
C SER A 370 17.33 -27.80 -29.08
N PHE A 371 16.83 -26.81 -29.81
CA PHE A 371 15.45 -26.31 -29.70
C PHE A 371 14.44 -27.24 -30.42
N ASP A 372 14.74 -28.52 -30.54
CA ASP A 372 13.91 -29.46 -31.31
C ASP A 372 13.05 -30.29 -30.36
N VAL A 373 11.99 -29.65 -29.86
CA VAL A 373 10.85 -30.34 -29.25
C VAL A 373 9.85 -30.53 -30.39
N GLU A 374 9.94 -31.66 -31.10
CA GLU A 374 8.91 -32.08 -32.04
C GLU A 374 7.54 -31.99 -31.35
N ALA A 375 6.61 -31.27 -32.00
CA ALA A 375 5.27 -31.01 -31.49
C ALA A 375 4.62 -32.30 -31.00
N THR A 376 4.35 -32.36 -29.69
CA THR A 376 3.73 -33.47 -28.99
C THR A 376 2.43 -33.87 -29.69
N GLU A 377 2.40 -35.00 -30.40
CA GLU A 377 1.14 -35.71 -30.59
C GLU A 377 0.63 -36.11 -29.21
N ALA A 378 -0.54 -35.59 -28.88
CA ALA A 378 -1.17 -35.68 -27.58
C ALA A 378 -1.27 -37.15 -27.11
N SER A 379 -0.45 -37.51 -26.13
CA SER A 379 -0.73 -38.65 -25.27
C SER A 379 -2.02 -38.35 -24.50
N PRO A 380 -3.02 -39.26 -24.48
CA PRO A 380 -4.34 -38.99 -23.89
C PRO A 380 -4.32 -38.82 -22.37
N ASP A 381 -3.21 -39.15 -21.70
CA ASP A 381 -3.07 -39.08 -20.23
C ASP A 381 -2.25 -37.88 -19.74
N ALA A 382 -1.77 -37.01 -20.64
CA ALA A 382 -1.04 -35.79 -20.24
C ALA A 382 -1.90 -34.54 -20.50
N PRO A 383 -2.28 -33.75 -19.47
CA PRO A 383 -3.07 -32.55 -19.68
C PRO A 383 -2.31 -31.56 -20.58
N PRO A 384 -2.95 -31.02 -21.63
CA PRO A 384 -2.30 -30.14 -22.58
C PRO A 384 -1.91 -28.81 -21.91
N GLY A 385 -0.65 -28.39 -22.10
CA GLY A 385 -0.20 -27.03 -21.79
C GLY A 385 0.80 -26.85 -20.65
N LEU A 386 1.31 -27.90 -19.98
CA LEU A 386 2.24 -27.71 -18.85
C LEU A 386 3.67 -27.30 -19.23
N TRP A 387 4.09 -27.48 -20.49
CA TRP A 387 5.48 -27.32 -20.89
C TRP A 387 5.54 -26.69 -22.28
N SER A 388 5.70 -25.37 -22.34
CA SER A 388 6.08 -24.65 -23.55
C SER A 388 7.57 -24.87 -23.84
N ALA A 389 7.98 -24.78 -25.11
CA ALA A 389 9.37 -24.92 -25.58
C ALA A 389 10.35 -23.92 -24.94
N GLU A 390 9.84 -22.91 -24.23
CA GLU A 390 10.60 -22.01 -23.37
C GLU A 390 10.64 -22.59 -21.96
N LEU A 391 11.64 -23.43 -21.67
CA LEU A 391 12.16 -23.88 -20.35
C LEU A 391 11.43 -23.36 -19.08
N ARG A 392 10.13 -23.61 -18.93
CA ARG A 392 9.32 -23.11 -17.80
C ARG A 392 8.16 -24.06 -17.50
N PRO A 393 7.86 -24.31 -16.22
CA PRO A 393 6.50 -24.63 -15.83
C PRO A 393 5.67 -23.38 -16.12
N SER A 394 4.73 -23.46 -17.06
CA SER A 394 3.70 -22.43 -17.17
C SER A 394 3.02 -22.34 -15.82
N GLN A 395 3.14 -21.21 -15.10
CA GLN A 395 2.24 -20.95 -13.99
C GLN A 395 0.84 -21.03 -14.59
N THR A 396 0.13 -22.12 -14.30
CA THR A 396 -1.28 -22.24 -14.55
C THR A 396 -1.94 -21.11 -13.77
N ALA A 397 -2.20 -19.98 -14.43
CA ALA A 397 -3.34 -19.19 -14.07
C ALA A 397 -4.51 -20.16 -14.13
N ASP A 398 -5.13 -20.41 -12.98
CA ASP A 398 -6.27 -21.32 -12.87
C ASP A 398 -7.32 -20.95 -13.93
N ALA A 399 -7.37 -21.72 -15.03
CA ALA A 399 -8.38 -21.58 -16.08
C ALA A 399 -9.81 -21.82 -15.56
N ARG A 400 -9.97 -22.19 -14.29
CA ARG A 400 -11.25 -22.30 -13.58
C ARG A 400 -11.69 -21.02 -12.86
N SER A 401 -10.90 -19.95 -12.90
CA SER A 401 -11.25 -18.64 -12.32
C SER A 401 -11.76 -17.61 -13.35
N GLU A 402 -11.92 -18.01 -14.63
CA GLU A 402 -12.26 -17.13 -15.76
C GLU A 402 -13.75 -16.74 -15.88
N SER A 403 -14.35 -16.17 -14.83
CA SER A 403 -15.65 -15.51 -15.02
C SER A 403 -15.82 -14.18 -14.31
N GLN A 404 -14.79 -13.70 -13.61
CA GLN A 404 -14.84 -12.39 -12.96
C GLN A 404 -13.80 -11.45 -13.60
N PRO A 405 -14.22 -10.26 -14.07
CA PRO A 405 -13.28 -9.27 -14.57
C PRO A 405 -12.31 -8.89 -13.44
N VAL A 406 -11.02 -9.10 -13.68
CA VAL A 406 -9.95 -8.70 -12.78
C VAL A 406 -9.68 -7.21 -13.01
N TYR A 407 -9.97 -6.38 -12.01
CA TYR A 407 -9.72 -4.94 -12.07
C TYR A 407 -8.33 -4.59 -11.54
N LEU A 408 -7.70 -3.54 -12.06
CA LEU A 408 -6.48 -2.98 -11.48
C LEU A 408 -6.82 -2.27 -10.16
N ASP A 409 -6.11 -2.64 -9.09
CA ASP A 409 -6.29 -2.05 -7.77
C ASP A 409 -5.27 -0.93 -7.52
N THR A 410 -5.61 0.31 -7.88
CA THR A 410 -4.79 1.49 -7.64
C THR A 410 -5.56 2.50 -6.81
N LEU A 411 -4.87 3.44 -6.15
CA LEU A 411 -5.57 4.47 -5.37
C LEU A 411 -6.43 5.38 -6.26
N LEU A 412 -6.14 5.44 -7.57
CA LEU A 412 -6.96 6.15 -8.54
C LEU A 412 -8.31 5.45 -8.78
N THR A 413 -8.31 4.12 -8.95
CA THR A 413 -9.55 3.33 -9.12
C THR A 413 -10.36 3.21 -7.82
N GLN A 414 -9.68 3.24 -6.66
CA GLN A 414 -10.35 3.27 -5.35
C GLN A 414 -10.89 4.65 -4.95
N LEU A 415 -10.46 5.73 -5.62
CA LEU A 415 -10.76 7.11 -5.22
C LEU A 415 -12.26 7.38 -5.00
N PRO A 416 -13.18 6.99 -5.91
CA PRO A 416 -14.59 7.27 -5.72
C PRO A 416 -15.17 6.59 -4.48
N ALA A 417 -14.77 5.34 -4.21
CA ALA A 417 -15.21 4.58 -3.05
C ALA A 417 -14.65 5.16 -1.74
N LEU A 418 -13.37 5.55 -1.73
CA LEU A 418 -12.73 6.19 -0.58
C LEU A 418 -13.41 7.52 -0.20
N LEU A 419 -13.68 8.36 -1.21
CA LEU A 419 -14.35 9.64 -1.01
C LEU A 419 -15.80 9.48 -0.56
N ALA A 420 -16.56 8.57 -1.19
CA ALA A 420 -17.92 8.26 -0.77
C ALA A 420 -17.98 7.73 0.67
N ALA A 421 -17.07 6.82 1.05
CA ALA A 421 -17.00 6.30 2.41
C ALA A 421 -16.72 7.41 3.43
N ASN A 422 -15.77 8.31 3.14
CA ASN A 422 -15.46 9.44 4.01
C ASN A 422 -16.67 10.37 4.18
N MET A 423 -17.33 10.74 3.08
CA MET A 423 -18.52 11.59 3.09
C MET A 423 -19.67 10.96 3.90
N LEU A 424 -20.01 9.71 3.62
CA LEU A 424 -21.08 8.99 4.32
C LEU A 424 -20.76 8.77 5.80
N THR A 425 -19.50 8.49 6.14
CA THR A 425 -19.05 8.36 7.53
C THR A 425 -19.22 9.68 8.27
N ASP A 426 -18.77 10.79 7.70
CA ASP A 426 -18.87 12.12 8.31
C ASP A 426 -20.34 12.54 8.50
N THR A 427 -21.20 12.38 7.50
CA THR A 427 -22.64 12.65 7.64
C THR A 427 -23.29 11.75 8.69
N SER A 428 -22.97 10.45 8.70
CA SER A 428 -23.52 9.51 9.69
C SER A 428 -23.09 9.88 11.12
N LEU A 429 -21.81 10.23 11.29
CA LEU A 429 -21.25 10.63 12.56
C LEU A 429 -21.87 11.93 13.06
N ARG A 430 -22.05 12.94 12.20
CA ARG A 430 -22.72 14.19 12.54
C ARG A 430 -24.17 13.97 12.95
N LEU A 431 -24.88 13.06 12.30
CA LEU A 431 -26.26 12.74 12.68
C LEU A 431 -26.31 12.03 14.03
N MET A 432 -25.47 11.01 14.24
CA MET A 432 -25.36 10.28 15.50
C MET A 432 -24.95 11.18 16.67
N MET A 433 -24.06 12.14 16.42
CA MET A 433 -23.54 13.07 17.43
C MET A 433 -24.38 14.33 17.61
N ALA A 434 -25.45 14.52 16.84
CA ALA A 434 -26.20 15.78 16.81
C ALA A 434 -26.76 16.19 18.18
N ALA A 435 -27.27 15.22 18.96
CA ALA A 435 -27.79 15.50 20.30
C ALA A 435 -26.66 15.94 21.26
N TYR A 436 -25.54 15.22 21.26
CA TYR A 436 -24.39 15.54 22.11
C TYR A 436 -23.77 16.88 21.74
N GLU A 437 -23.61 17.14 20.44
CA GLU A 437 -23.16 18.42 19.91
C GLU A 437 -24.10 19.55 20.33
N ALA A 438 -25.42 19.36 20.22
CA ALA A 438 -26.40 20.36 20.65
C ALA A 438 -26.28 20.68 22.14
N THR A 439 -26.15 19.68 23.02
CA THR A 439 -25.95 19.90 24.47
C THR A 439 -24.69 20.73 24.73
N ALA A 440 -23.56 20.33 24.14
CA ALA A 440 -22.28 21.00 24.33
C ALA A 440 -22.36 22.46 23.86
N LEU A 441 -22.85 22.67 22.64
CA LEU A 441 -22.97 24.01 22.04
C LEU A 441 -23.95 24.91 22.81
N ARG A 442 -25.08 24.39 23.30
CA ARG A 442 -26.02 25.17 24.11
C ARG A 442 -25.42 25.57 25.45
N LEU A 443 -24.68 24.68 26.12
CA LEU A 443 -23.95 25.00 27.35
C LEU A 443 -22.90 26.09 27.08
N MET A 444 -22.08 25.92 26.04
CA MET A 444 -21.07 26.91 25.62
C MET A 444 -21.70 28.28 25.37
N ALA A 445 -22.75 28.34 24.56
CA ALA A 445 -23.42 29.57 24.19
C ALA A 445 -24.05 30.28 25.38
N ARG A 446 -24.70 29.53 26.29
CA ARG A 446 -25.32 30.09 27.49
C ARG A 446 -24.29 30.59 28.49
N CYS A 447 -23.24 29.82 28.76
CA CYS A 447 -22.16 30.26 29.64
C CYS A 447 -21.50 31.53 29.12
N TYR A 448 -21.19 31.61 27.83
CA TYR A 448 -20.64 32.81 27.21
C TYR A 448 -21.56 34.03 27.35
N ARG A 449 -22.86 33.85 27.10
CA ARG A 449 -23.82 34.97 27.25
C ARG A 449 -24.01 35.41 28.69
N LEU A 450 -24.09 34.47 29.62
CA LEU A 450 -24.19 34.78 31.05
C LEU A 450 -22.95 35.50 31.58
N GLN A 451 -21.76 35.20 31.05
CA GLN A 451 -20.51 35.92 31.38
C GLN A 451 -20.51 37.38 30.89
N HIS A 452 -21.25 37.68 29.83
CA HIS A 452 -21.34 39.00 29.23
C HIS A 452 -22.68 39.71 29.51
N ASP A 453 -23.44 39.24 30.50
CA ASP A 453 -24.75 39.78 30.89
C ASP A 453 -25.77 39.86 29.73
N LEU A 454 -25.68 38.92 28.78
CA LEU A 454 -26.58 38.85 27.62
C LEU A 454 -27.77 37.90 27.89
N PRO A 455 -28.97 38.22 27.37
CA PRO A 455 -30.15 37.37 27.54
C PRO A 455 -30.00 36.01 26.83
N CYS A 456 -30.62 34.97 27.37
CA CYS A 456 -30.50 33.57 26.89
C CYS A 456 -31.84 32.97 26.41
N ASP A 457 -32.87 33.78 26.16
CA ASP A 457 -34.25 33.33 25.90
C ASP A 457 -34.45 32.73 24.49
N ASP A 458 -33.61 33.14 23.55
CA ASP A 458 -33.54 32.64 22.17
C ASP A 458 -32.79 31.30 22.05
N ILE A 459 -32.03 30.90 23.07
CA ILE A 459 -31.25 29.65 23.10
C ILE A 459 -32.07 28.53 23.76
N TYR A 460 -32.05 27.35 23.15
CA TYR A 460 -32.64 26.13 23.72
C TYR A 460 -32.04 25.78 25.09
N ALA A 461 -32.85 25.13 25.93
CA ALA A 461 -32.35 24.50 27.16
C ALA A 461 -31.26 23.45 26.86
N PRO A 462 -30.31 23.20 27.78
CA PRO A 462 -29.20 22.27 27.54
C PRO A 462 -29.71 20.84 27.36
N ASN A 463 -30.86 20.51 27.97
CA ASN A 463 -31.53 19.25 27.75
C ASN A 463 -32.10 19.21 26.32
N VAL A 464 -31.64 18.25 25.52
CA VAL A 464 -32.02 18.13 24.11
C VAL A 464 -33.48 17.72 23.94
N LEU A 465 -33.99 16.90 24.86
CA LEU A 465 -35.30 16.28 24.75
C LEU A 465 -36.46 17.18 25.21
N SER A 466 -36.19 18.21 26.02
CA SER A 466 -37.26 19.02 26.62
C SER A 466 -37.95 19.97 25.65
N GLU A 467 -37.37 20.25 24.48
CA GLU A 467 -37.89 21.25 23.51
C GLU A 467 -37.70 20.83 22.04
N LEU A 468 -37.65 19.51 21.76
CA LEU A 468 -37.47 19.01 20.41
C LEU A 468 -38.75 19.21 19.58
N SER A 469 -38.70 20.12 18.61
CA SER A 469 -39.78 20.27 17.63
C SER A 469 -39.48 19.48 16.36
N TRP A 470 -40.49 18.87 15.75
CA TRP A 470 -40.34 18.21 14.45
C TRP A 470 -39.78 19.14 13.37
N ARG A 471 -40.08 20.44 13.46
CA ARG A 471 -39.51 21.45 12.56
C ARG A 471 -38.00 21.64 12.74
N ALA A 472 -37.51 21.62 13.98
CA ALA A 472 -36.07 21.65 14.23
C ALA A 472 -35.38 20.41 13.65
N VAL A 473 -36.01 19.23 13.77
CA VAL A 473 -35.51 17.98 13.17
C VAL A 473 -35.49 18.08 11.64
N THR A 474 -36.57 18.55 11.01
CA THR A 474 -36.60 18.70 9.54
C THR A 474 -35.58 19.72 9.05
N ASN A 475 -35.37 20.82 9.79
CA ASN A 475 -34.37 21.82 9.41
C ASN A 475 -32.95 21.29 9.60
N LEU A 476 -32.68 20.49 10.63
CA LEU A 476 -31.42 19.79 10.82
C LEU A 476 -31.15 18.81 9.67
N LEU A 477 -32.13 17.96 9.34
CA LEU A 477 -32.02 17.04 8.20
C LEU A 477 -31.84 17.78 6.88
N GLY A 478 -32.52 18.92 6.69
CA GLY A 478 -32.33 19.78 5.52
C GLY A 478 -30.92 20.35 5.42
N ALA A 479 -30.32 20.78 6.54
CA ALA A 479 -28.94 21.26 6.59
C ALA A 479 -27.92 20.14 6.30
N GLU A 480 -28.16 18.93 6.82
CA GLU A 480 -27.34 17.75 6.51
C GLU A 480 -27.48 17.32 5.05
N LEU A 481 -28.70 17.33 4.50
CA LEU A 481 -28.93 17.04 3.10
C LEU A 481 -28.22 18.06 2.20
N MET A 482 -28.25 19.35 2.56
CA MET A 482 -27.51 20.39 1.84
C MET A 482 -25.99 20.17 1.89
N HIS A 483 -25.45 19.78 3.05
CA HIS A 483 -24.02 19.43 3.15
C HIS A 483 -23.68 18.20 2.30
N LEU A 484 -24.54 17.19 2.33
CA LEU A 484 -24.38 15.98 1.55
C LEU A 484 -24.44 16.28 0.05
N THR A 485 -25.40 17.08 -0.43
CA THR A 485 -25.51 17.44 -1.85
C THR A 485 -24.29 18.20 -2.34
N LEU A 486 -23.81 19.19 -1.57
CA LEU A 486 -22.57 19.91 -1.92
C LEU A 486 -21.34 18.97 -1.92
N SER A 487 -21.30 18.02 -0.99
CA SER A 487 -20.22 17.03 -0.95
C SER A 487 -20.31 16.02 -2.10
N THR A 488 -21.51 15.65 -2.54
CA THR A 488 -21.71 14.77 -3.69
C THR A 488 -21.32 15.43 -5.01
N GLU A 489 -21.52 16.74 -5.17
CA GLU A 489 -21.02 17.46 -6.36
C GLU A 489 -19.49 17.40 -6.44
N ILE A 490 -18.80 17.64 -5.32
CA ILE A 490 -17.34 17.52 -5.27
C ILE A 490 -16.91 16.08 -5.55
N TRP A 491 -17.58 15.11 -4.93
CA TRP A 491 -17.33 13.70 -5.20
C TRP A 491 -17.49 13.36 -6.69
N ALA A 492 -18.53 13.87 -7.35
CA ALA A 492 -18.78 13.66 -8.77
C ALA A 492 -17.67 14.25 -9.65
N VAL A 493 -17.21 15.47 -9.34
CA VAL A 493 -16.08 16.11 -10.05
C VAL A 493 -14.82 15.26 -9.92
N PHE A 494 -14.45 14.85 -8.71
CA PHE A 494 -13.24 14.05 -8.50
C PHE A 494 -13.34 12.63 -9.03
N THR A 495 -14.54 12.06 -9.06
CA THR A 495 -14.81 10.78 -9.74
C THR A 495 -14.65 10.91 -11.26
N GLY A 496 -15.13 12.01 -11.85
CA GLY A 496 -14.90 12.34 -13.25
C GLY A 496 -13.41 12.52 -13.56
N LEU A 497 -12.68 13.22 -12.69
CA LEU A 497 -11.22 13.38 -12.83
C LEU A 497 -10.48 12.05 -12.69
N SER A 498 -10.86 11.17 -11.76
CA SER A 498 -10.23 9.85 -11.65
C SER A 498 -10.45 9.00 -12.90
N LEU A 499 -11.65 9.06 -13.49
CA LEU A 499 -11.94 8.36 -14.75
C LEU A 499 -11.18 8.97 -15.94
N TYR A 500 -10.99 10.29 -15.96
CA TYR A 500 -10.25 10.97 -17.01
C TYR A 500 -8.75 10.65 -17.01
N PHE A 501 -8.15 10.52 -15.83
CA PHE A 501 -6.72 10.20 -15.68
C PHE A 501 -6.41 8.71 -15.63
N HIS A 502 -7.43 7.85 -15.51
CA HIS A 502 -7.23 6.42 -15.53
C HIS A 502 -6.77 5.97 -16.92
N MET A 503 -5.72 5.16 -16.97
CA MET A 503 -5.20 4.58 -18.21
C MET A 503 -5.38 3.07 -18.15
N SER A 504 -5.90 2.48 -19.22
CA SER A 504 -5.90 1.03 -19.37
C SER A 504 -4.49 0.51 -19.66
N ASP A 505 -4.21 -0.76 -19.34
CA ASP A 505 -2.90 -1.38 -19.65
C ASP A 505 -2.53 -1.27 -21.14
N LYS A 506 -3.52 -1.25 -22.04
CA LYS A 506 -3.32 -1.07 -23.49
C LYS A 506 -2.86 0.35 -23.82
N GLU A 507 -3.57 1.35 -23.30
CA GLU A 507 -3.24 2.76 -23.51
C GLU A 507 -1.89 3.12 -22.88
N TRP A 508 -1.55 2.51 -21.73
CA TRP A 508 -0.24 2.65 -21.11
C TRP A 508 0.88 2.12 -22.01
N LYS A 509 0.73 0.91 -22.54
CA LYS A 509 1.71 0.31 -23.47
C LYS A 509 1.88 1.16 -24.74
N GLU A 510 0.79 1.68 -25.30
CA GLU A 510 0.85 2.60 -26.44
C GLU A 510 1.56 3.92 -26.11
N ALA A 511 1.32 4.47 -24.92
CA ALA A 511 1.98 5.70 -24.46
C ALA A 511 3.47 5.49 -24.19
N GLU A 512 3.87 4.34 -23.67
CA GLU A 512 5.29 4.00 -23.51
C GLU A 512 5.97 3.80 -24.86
N ALA A 513 5.33 3.11 -25.82
CA ALA A 513 5.86 2.95 -27.17
C ALA A 513 6.10 4.31 -27.85
N LYS A 514 5.14 5.23 -27.76
CA LYS A 514 5.29 6.61 -28.28
C LYS A 514 6.41 7.40 -27.61
N LYS A 515 6.64 7.20 -26.31
CA LYS A 515 7.75 7.87 -25.60
C LYS A 515 9.11 7.36 -26.09
N VAL A 516 9.23 6.07 -26.35
CA VAL A 516 10.46 5.47 -26.89
C VAL A 516 10.70 5.97 -28.32
N GLU A 517 9.67 6.00 -29.17
CA GLU A 517 9.75 6.54 -30.53
C GLU A 517 10.20 8.01 -30.54
N ASN A 518 9.64 8.84 -29.67
CA ASN A 518 10.03 10.25 -29.55
C ASN A 518 11.48 10.42 -29.02
N ALA A 519 11.89 9.62 -28.03
CA ALA A 519 13.25 9.69 -27.51
C ALA A 519 14.28 9.30 -28.58
N GLN A 520 13.97 8.31 -29.41
CA GLN A 520 14.82 7.89 -30.52
C GLN A 520 14.90 8.95 -31.63
N ALA A 521 13.79 9.65 -31.90
CA ALA A 521 13.76 10.78 -32.84
C ALA A 521 14.53 12.02 -32.34
N ASP A 522 14.63 12.21 -31.02
CA ASP A 522 15.43 13.28 -30.40
C ASP A 522 16.93 12.96 -30.43
N ASP A 523 17.32 11.70 -30.19
CA ASP A 523 18.72 11.24 -30.30
C ASP A 523 19.24 11.30 -31.74
N ASP A 524 18.41 10.95 -32.73
CA ASP A 524 18.77 11.06 -34.16
C ASP A 524 18.91 12.52 -34.63
N ASN A 525 18.31 13.49 -33.91
CA ASN A 525 18.43 14.93 -34.17
C ASN A 525 19.47 15.64 -33.29
N ALA A 526 20.16 14.92 -32.40
CA ALA A 526 21.23 15.49 -31.60
C ALA A 526 22.43 15.82 -32.51
N PRO A 527 22.90 17.08 -32.57
CA PRO A 527 24.05 17.41 -33.39
C PRO A 527 25.27 16.66 -32.87
N THR A 528 25.89 15.86 -33.74
CA THR A 528 27.20 15.24 -33.51
C THR A 528 28.23 16.35 -33.35
N SER A 529 28.59 16.65 -32.10
CA SER A 529 29.64 17.61 -31.73
C SER A 529 31.03 16.99 -31.83
#